data_AF-A0A7C1NBA5-F1
#
_entry.id   AF-A0A7C1NBA5-F1
#
_cell.length_a   1.000
_cell.length_b   1.000
_cell.length_c   1.000
_cell.angle_alpha   90.00
_cell.angle_beta   90.00
_cell.angle_gamma   90.00
#
_symmetry.space_group_name_H-M   'P 1'
#
loop_
_entity.id
_entity.type
_entity.pdbx_description
1 polymer ?
#
loop_
_entity_poly.entity_id
_entity_poly.type
_entity_poly.pdbx_seq_one_letter_code
_entity_poly.pdbx_strand_id
1 'polypeptide(L)' 'MEQRFLSTWGITRKIGKIIEKQINESEVENNIEKIAENIDMSEIDGELLLDLIQKQHINGAILTALVRRKMYSQEVFT' A
#
# COMPACT_ATOMS: atom_id res chain seq x y z
N MET A 1 -9.18 -20.29 -30.68
CA MET A 1 -9.33 -19.87 -29.26
C MET A 1 -8.01 -19.39 -28.68
N GLU A 2 -6.93 -20.13 -28.90
CA GLU A 2 -5.55 -19.84 -28.48
C GLU A 2 -4.96 -18.50 -28.99
N GLN A 3 -5.17 -18.15 -30.26
CA GLN A 3 -4.73 -16.86 -30.81
C GLN A 3 -5.37 -15.64 -30.12
N ARG A 4 -6.64 -15.75 -29.72
CA ARG A 4 -7.34 -14.68 -29.00
C ARG A 4 -6.75 -14.52 -27.59
N PHE A 5 -6.47 -15.62 -26.89
CA PHE A 5 -5.83 -15.61 -25.58
C PHE A 5 -4.44 -14.96 -25.61
N LEU A 6 -3.60 -15.33 -26.58
CA LEU A 6 -2.28 -14.72 -26.77
C LEU A 6 -2.38 -13.22 -27.09
N SER A 7 -3.38 -12.81 -27.86
CA SER A 7 -3.62 -11.40 -28.17
C SER A 7 -4.07 -10.59 -26.95
N THR A 8 -4.98 -11.14 -26.13
CA THR A 8 -5.43 -10.51 -24.89
C THR A 8 -4.27 -10.40 -23.89
N TRP A 9 -3.49 -11.46 -23.71
CA TRP A 9 -2.34 -11.45 -22.80
C TRP A 9 -1.27 -10.44 -23.22
N GLY A 10 -1.01 -10.33 -24.53
CA GLY A 10 -0.11 -9.33 -25.08
C GLY A 10 -0.58 -7.89 -24.85
N ILE A 11 -1.88 -7.63 -24.96
CA ILE A 11 -2.48 -6.32 -24.66
C ILE A 11 -2.38 -6.01 -23.16
N THR A 12 -2.76 -6.97 -22.29
CA THR A 12 -2.67 -6.81 -20.83
C THR A 12 -1.24 -6.50 -20.39
N ARG A 13 -0.23 -7.21 -20.92
CA ARG A 13 1.18 -6.96 -20.61
C ARG A 13 1.67 -5.59 -21.08
N LYS A 14 1.19 -5.11 -22.23
CA LYS A 14 1.50 -3.75 -22.71
C LYS A 14 0.89 -2.68 -21.82
N ILE A 15 -0.37 -2.85 -21.43
CA ILE A 15 -1.07 -1.94 -20.52
C ILE A 15 -0.34 -1.89 -19.16
N GLY A 16 -0.02 -3.05 -18.58
CA GLY A 16 0.72 -3.12 -17.31
C GLY A 16 2.04 -2.36 -17.34
N LYS A 17 2.86 -2.54 -18.39
CA LYS A 17 4.13 -1.80 -18.55
C LYS A 17 3.98 -0.30 -18.75
N ILE A 18 2.89 0.15 -19.39
CA ILE A 18 2.62 1.58 -19.56
C ILE A 18 2.23 2.17 -18.19
N ILE A 19 1.38 1.47 -17.45
CA ILE A 19 0.96 1.87 -16.10
C ILE A 19 2.18 1.90 -15.16
N GLU A 20 3.00 0.85 -15.11
CA GLU A 20 4.24 0.80 -14.31
C GLU A 20 5.19 1.96 -14.62
N LYS A 21 5.28 2.40 -15.88
CA LYS A 21 6.12 3.54 -16.27
C LYS A 21 5.51 4.90 -15.90
N GLN A 22 4.19 4.97 -15.79
CA GLN A 22 3.47 6.21 -15.46
C GLN A 22 3.30 6.36 -13.94
N ILE A 23 3.21 5.25 -13.22
CA ILE A 23 3.19 5.24 -11.77
C ILE A 23 4.63 5.40 -11.29
N ASN A 24 4.95 6.59 -10.80
CA ASN A 24 6.16 6.77 -10.00
C ASN A 24 5.93 6.11 -8.64
N GLU A 25 6.38 4.85 -8.50
CA GLU A 25 6.19 4.07 -7.26
C GLU A 25 6.69 4.84 -6.03
N SER A 26 7.81 5.57 -6.16
CA SER A 26 8.33 6.42 -5.08
C SER A 26 7.39 7.56 -4.70
N GLU A 27 6.69 8.15 -5.67
CA GLU A 27 5.72 9.22 -5.40
C GLU A 27 4.46 8.67 -4.72
N VAL A 28 4.02 7.47 -5.12
CA VAL A 28 2.92 6.77 -4.46
C VAL A 28 3.27 6.41 -3.02
N GLU A 29 4.46 5.82 -2.79
CA GLU A 29 4.93 5.50 -1.44
C GLU A 29 5.03 6.76 -0.57
N ASN A 30 5.61 7.85 -1.09
CA ASN A 30 5.70 9.12 -0.38
C ASN A 30 4.32 9.71 -0.04
N ASN A 31 3.36 9.63 -0.96
CA ASN A 31 2.01 10.10 -0.71
C ASN A 31 1.30 9.25 0.35
N ILE A 32 1.54 7.94 0.35
CA ILE A 32 1.01 7.02 1.35
C ILE A 32 1.60 7.33 2.74
N GLU A 33 2.91 7.52 2.84
CA GLU A 33 3.58 7.88 4.10
C GLU A 33 3.05 9.23 4.63
N LYS A 34 2.86 10.24 3.77
CA LYS A 34 2.25 11.52 4.17
C LYS A 34 0.81 11.40 4.67
N ILE A 35 0.01 10.51 4.08
CA ILE A 35 -1.34 10.24 4.58
C ILE A 35 -1.24 9.58 5.95
N ALA A 36 -0.36 8.60 6.10
CA ALA A 36 -0.12 7.93 7.37
C ALA A 36 0.40 8.89 8.46
N GLU A 37 1.20 9.91 8.10
CA GLU A 37 1.70 11.00 8.95
C GLU A 37 0.60 11.92 9.52
N ASN A 38 -0.62 11.86 9.02
CA ASN A 38 -1.75 12.61 9.59
C ASN A 38 -2.63 11.77 10.53
N ILE A 39 -2.37 10.48 10.67
CA ILE A 39 -3.16 9.57 11.51
C ILE A 39 -2.56 9.50 12.92
N ASP A 40 -3.30 9.93 13.93
CA ASP A 40 -2.89 9.75 15.32
C ASP A 40 -2.87 8.26 15.70
N MET A 41 -1.68 7.75 16.00
CA MET A 41 -1.44 6.34 16.32
C MET A 41 -1.45 6.06 17.82
N SER A 42 -1.69 7.07 18.67
CA SER A 42 -1.66 6.91 20.14
C SER A 42 -2.77 5.97 20.63
N GLU A 43 -3.97 6.10 20.06
CA GLU A 43 -5.15 5.29 20.40
C GLU A 43 -5.25 3.98 19.60
N ILE A 44 -4.44 3.80 18.56
CA ILE A 44 -4.47 2.60 17.72
C ILE A 44 -3.56 1.54 18.32
N ASP A 45 -4.14 0.51 18.94
CA ASP A 45 -3.39 -0.66 19.40
C ASP A 45 -3.06 -1.63 18.24
N GLY A 46 -2.16 -2.59 18.53
CA GLY A 46 -1.71 -3.55 17.53
C GLY A 46 -2.81 -4.51 17.04
N GLU A 47 -3.86 -4.72 17.84
CA GLU A 47 -4.96 -5.63 17.53
C GLU A 47 -5.96 -4.95 16.56
N LEU A 48 -6.23 -3.66 16.76
CA LEU A 48 -6.99 -2.82 15.84
C LEU A 48 -6.29 -2.70 14.47
N LEU A 49 -4.96 -2.57 14.49
CA LEU A 49 -4.14 -2.61 13.28
C LEU A 49 -4.33 -3.94 12.55
N LEU A 50 -4.21 -5.08 13.25
CA LEU A 50 -4.45 -6.41 12.67
C LEU A 50 -5.88 -6.58 12.13
N ASP A 51 -6.88 -6.03 12.79
CA ASP A 51 -8.26 -6.07 12.34
C ASP A 51 -8.47 -5.26 11.06
N LEU A 52 -7.80 -4.10 10.94
CA LEU A 52 -7.76 -3.30 9.71
C LEU A 52 -7.10 -4.06 8.54
N ILE A 53 -6.06 -4.88 8.83
CA ILE A 53 -5.42 -5.77 7.84
C ILE A 53 -6.42 -6.80 7.32
N GLN A 54 -7.12 -7.45 8.23
CA GLN A 54 -7.92 -8.63 7.91
C GLN A 54 -9.30 -8.29 7.35
N LYS A 55 -9.92 -7.20 7.82
CA LYS A 55 -11.34 -6.91 7.55
C LYS A 55 -11.57 -5.84 6.50
N GLN A 56 -10.67 -4.85 6.37
CA GLN A 56 -10.95 -3.68 5.53
C GLN A 56 -10.29 -3.68 4.14
N HIS A 57 -9.57 -4.74 3.75
CA HIS A 57 -8.86 -4.80 2.46
C HIS A 57 -8.03 -3.52 2.19
N ILE A 58 -7.39 -2.98 3.23
CA ILE A 58 -6.54 -1.80 3.08
C ILE A 58 -5.36 -2.16 2.19
N ASN A 59 -4.97 -1.23 1.32
CA ASN A 59 -3.76 -1.38 0.51
C ASN A 59 -2.55 -1.66 1.42
N GLY A 60 -1.82 -2.75 1.15
CA GLY A 60 -0.68 -3.18 1.97
C GLY A 60 0.43 -2.12 2.15
N ALA A 61 0.56 -1.18 1.21
CA ALA A 61 1.49 -0.06 1.36
C ALA A 61 1.05 0.93 2.45
N ILE A 62 -0.25 1.25 2.53
CA ILE A 62 -0.82 2.12 3.59
C ILE A 62 -0.65 1.45 4.95
N LEU A 63 -0.90 0.15 5.00
CA LEU A 63 -0.71 -0.63 6.22
C LEU A 63 0.74 -0.59 6.70
N THR A 64 1.70 -0.80 5.79
CA THR A 64 3.12 -0.81 6.13
C THR A 64 3.57 0.54 6.70
N ALA A 65 3.08 1.64 6.12
CA ALA A 65 3.33 2.98 6.64
C ALA A 65 2.75 3.18 8.06
N LEU A 66 1.52 2.73 8.32
CA LEU A 66 0.89 2.82 9.65
C LEU A 66 1.63 2.00 10.71
N VAL A 67 2.06 0.77 10.37
CA VAL A 67 2.83 -0.08 11.28
C VAL A 67 4.18 0.58 11.62
N ARG A 68 4.92 1.07 10.62
CA ARG A 68 6.18 1.80 10.85
C ARG A 68 5.96 2.99 11.78
N ARG A 69 4.90 3.76 11.54
CA ARG A 69 4.57 4.91 12.37
C ARG A 69 4.27 4.51 13.83
N LYS A 70 3.54 3.41 14.04
CA LYS A 70 3.28 2.89 15.39
C LYS A 70 4.58 2.53 16.10
N MET A 71 5.51 1.85 15.42
CA MET A 71 6.82 1.51 15.99
C MET A 71 7.59 2.77 16.40
N TYR A 72 7.69 3.77 15.52
CA TYR A 72 8.34 5.05 15.85
C TYR A 72 7.68 5.77 17.03
N SER A 73 6.35 5.74 17.13
CA SER A 73 5.65 6.35 18.25
C SER A 73 5.95 5.68 19.61
N GLN A 74 6.34 4.40 19.60
CA GLN A 74 6.69 3.64 20.81
C GLN A 74 8.16 3.84 21.22
N GLU A 75 9.07 4.03 20.26
CA GLU A 75 10.50 4.28 20.52
C GLU A 75 10.78 5.67 21.14
N VAL A 76 9.89 6.65 20.97
CA VAL A 76 10.05 8.00 21.55
C VAL A 76 9.81 8.04 23.07
N PHE A 77 9.29 6.96 23.66
CA PHE A 77 8.99 6.86 25.11
C PHE A 77 9.90 5.90 25.90
N THR A 78 11.01 5.43 25.31
CA THR A 78 12.06 4.64 26.00
C THR A 78 13.35 5.44 26.17
#